data_AF-A0AAV5DUJ9-F1
#
_entry.id   AF-A0AAV5DUJ9-F1
#
_cell.length_a   1.000
_cell.length_b   1.000
_cell.length_c   1.000
_cell.angle_alpha   90.00
_cell.angle_beta   90.00
_cell.angle_gamma   90.00
#
_symmetry.space_group_name_H-M   'P 1'
#
loop_
_entity.id
_entity.type
_entity.pdbx_description
1 polymer ?
#
loop_
_entity_poly.entity_id
_entity_poly.type
_entity_poly.pdbx_seq_one_letter_code
_entity_poly.pdbx_strand_id
1 'polypeptide(L)'
;MKVEATPKMTAGSKMTALQSPVGLRSIMTSLAAFFIVVSSFSLLFERGQEAQVQMALEHKNQEMQVKVAANNKHHDQQLKGQEAEVQLKMSHSEHHGQQLRGQEAQVQLKMAAAEHHDQEQLRSQEAQVQLKMAAAEHHDQQQLRGQEAQVQLKMAAAEHHDQQQQVRGNEAEVQWRAELHDSGAEDQCNWARGRWVYDNGSRPLYSGLKCSFIFPEVACDKYGRKDVMYQHWRWQPHGCDLPRFNASKLLEKLRNKRLVFVGDSLNRNQWVSLVCMVEASIPDDDRLKTRIYNGSLISFKALEYNATIDFYWSPLLLESNSDNPIIHRVEYRIIRADRIEKHASVWRDSDIIVFNSYLWWRKQKEDMTMKVMYGSFEDGDAKLDEVEMDDGFEIAIKKLTEWLGENIDKNKTRIFFAGSSPTHSWASNWGGEDSNKCLNETEPIYKTGYKAATTDYSLMAKAESYFRTLEPKGIHVQILNITELSDYRKDGHPSVYRKQYVPLTKEQIANPASYADCTHWCLPGIPDVWNEFLYGYLMYK
;
A
#
# COMPACT_ATOMS: atom_id res chain seq x y z
N MET A 1 -6.73 75.18 -8.47
CA MET A 1 -5.54 75.72 -9.17
C MET A 1 -4.50 74.60 -9.18
N LYS A 2 -4.35 73.82 -10.27
CA LYS A 2 -3.43 74.01 -11.43
C LYS A 2 -1.97 74.18 -10.94
N VAL A 3 -0.92 73.44 -11.34
CA VAL A 3 -0.47 72.87 -12.64
C VAL A 3 0.62 71.80 -12.29
N GLU A 4 0.62 70.54 -12.76
CA GLU A 4 1.21 69.98 -14.00
C GLU A 4 2.72 70.25 -14.27
N ALA A 5 3.52 69.19 -14.53
CA ALA A 5 4.46 69.08 -15.66
C ALA A 5 5.44 67.90 -15.50
N THR A 6 5.40 66.97 -16.47
CA THR A 6 6.54 66.17 -16.95
C THR A 6 7.35 67.00 -17.97
N PRO A 7 8.55 66.55 -18.40
CA PRO A 7 8.61 66.00 -19.76
C PRO A 7 9.60 64.82 -19.98
N LYS A 8 9.42 64.22 -21.16
CA LYS A 8 10.09 63.10 -21.84
C LYS A 8 11.47 63.48 -22.44
N MET A 9 12.27 62.46 -22.79
CA MET A 9 12.91 62.20 -24.11
C MET A 9 13.48 60.75 -24.07
N THR A 10 13.03 59.72 -24.82
CA THR A 10 13.01 59.37 -26.27
C THR A 10 14.35 59.09 -26.94
N ALA A 11 14.52 57.84 -27.39
CA ALA A 11 15.01 57.33 -28.70
C ALA A 11 15.80 56.01 -28.49
N GLY A 12 15.70 54.94 -29.28
CA GLY A 12 15.02 54.68 -30.55
C GLY A 12 15.82 53.65 -31.37
N SER A 13 15.11 52.90 -32.22
CA SER A 13 15.56 51.91 -33.26
C SER A 13 15.77 50.46 -32.76
N LYS A 14 14.99 49.42 -33.09
CA LYS A 14 14.31 48.92 -34.32
C LYS A 14 15.24 48.56 -35.50
N MET A 15 15.27 47.27 -35.86
CA MET A 15 14.93 46.66 -37.17
C MET A 15 15.12 45.11 -37.04
N THR A 16 14.12 44.22 -37.16
CA THR A 16 13.51 43.59 -38.38
C THR A 16 14.53 43.23 -39.48
N ALA A 17 14.51 42.09 -40.19
CA ALA A 17 13.75 40.85 -40.29
C ALA A 17 14.43 40.01 -41.41
N LEU A 18 14.19 38.69 -41.51
CA LEU A 18 13.86 37.91 -42.75
C LEU A 18 14.23 36.41 -42.70
N GLN A 19 13.24 35.59 -43.07
CA GLN A 19 13.25 34.42 -43.98
C GLN A 19 13.93 33.07 -43.62
N SER A 20 13.10 32.01 -43.73
CA SER A 20 13.35 30.56 -43.94
C SER A 20 13.86 30.27 -45.38
N PRO A 21 14.08 29.02 -45.93
CA PRO A 21 13.71 27.64 -45.52
C PRO A 21 14.75 26.50 -45.88
N VAL A 22 14.31 25.21 -45.88
CA VAL A 22 14.94 23.98 -46.48
C VAL A 22 16.03 23.31 -45.59
N GLY A 23 16.11 21.99 -45.30
CA GLY A 23 15.49 20.76 -45.80
C GLY A 23 16.56 19.80 -46.34
N LEU A 24 16.98 18.73 -45.64
CA LEU A 24 17.70 17.61 -46.26
C LEU A 24 17.50 16.26 -45.52
N ARG A 25 17.08 15.24 -46.28
CA ARG A 25 17.09 13.80 -45.99
C ARG A 25 18.38 13.18 -46.55
N SER A 26 18.93 12.14 -45.89
CA SER A 26 19.56 10.93 -46.48
C SER A 26 19.98 10.02 -45.30
N ILE A 27 19.53 8.77 -45.09
CA ILE A 27 19.74 7.49 -45.81
C ILE A 27 21.21 7.23 -46.19
N MET A 28 21.83 6.25 -45.51
CA MET A 28 22.80 5.23 -46.01
C MET A 28 23.11 4.26 -44.82
N THR A 29 22.56 3.05 -44.78
CA THR A 29 23.10 1.74 -45.23
C THR A 29 24.27 1.17 -44.41
N SER A 30 24.06 -0.08 -43.98
CA SER A 30 24.94 -1.00 -43.25
C SER A 30 26.39 -1.08 -43.71
N LEU A 31 27.29 -1.30 -42.75
CA LEU A 31 28.49 -2.13 -42.92
C LEU A 31 28.86 -2.76 -41.57
N ALA A 32 28.72 -4.08 -41.51
CA ALA A 32 29.20 -4.92 -40.42
C ALA A 32 30.73 -5.01 -40.49
N ALA A 33 31.41 -4.79 -39.37
CA ALA A 33 32.82 -5.12 -39.19
C ALA A 33 32.98 -5.94 -37.91
N PHE A 34 33.33 -7.22 -38.09
CA PHE A 34 33.69 -8.15 -37.03
C PHE A 34 35.11 -7.81 -36.51
N PHE A 35 35.25 -7.58 -35.22
CA PHE A 35 36.52 -7.68 -34.50
C PHE A 35 36.43 -8.85 -33.51
N ILE A 36 37.25 -9.87 -33.71
CA ILE A 36 37.42 -11.01 -32.80
C ILE A 36 38.49 -10.61 -31.78
N VAL A 37 38.14 -10.52 -30.50
CA VAL A 37 39.11 -10.42 -29.39
C VAL A 37 39.30 -11.83 -28.81
N VAL A 38 40.49 -12.40 -28.99
CA VAL A 38 40.91 -13.65 -28.34
C VAL A 38 41.43 -13.31 -26.95
N SER A 39 40.72 -13.71 -25.90
CA SER A 39 41.18 -13.61 -24.51
C SER A 39 41.50 -15.00 -23.99
N SER A 40 42.77 -15.27 -23.70
CA SER A 40 43.22 -16.52 -23.06
C SER A 40 43.09 -16.38 -21.54
N PHE A 41 42.40 -17.31 -20.87
CA PHE A 41 42.42 -17.43 -19.41
C PHE A 41 43.24 -18.66 -19.01
N SER A 42 44.19 -18.47 -18.09
CA SER A 42 44.88 -19.56 -17.40
C SER A 42 44.25 -19.76 -16.03
N LEU A 43 43.74 -20.95 -15.74
CA LEU A 43 43.34 -21.37 -14.40
C LEU A 43 44.56 -22.02 -13.74
N LEU A 44 45.07 -21.42 -12.67
CA LEU A 44 46.06 -22.03 -11.79
C LEU A 44 45.31 -22.86 -10.73
N PHE A 45 45.42 -24.19 -10.84
CA PHE A 45 45.09 -25.12 -9.76
C PHE A 45 46.38 -25.49 -9.02
N GLU A 46 46.41 -25.34 -7.69
CA GLU A 46 47.42 -26.05 -6.91
C GLU A 46 47.17 -27.56 -7.05
N ARG A 47 48.17 -28.22 -7.66
CA ARG A 47 48.24 -29.63 -8.08
C ARG A 47 47.43 -30.00 -9.35
N GLY A 48 47.88 -29.42 -10.46
CA GLY A 48 48.44 -30.19 -11.58
C GLY A 48 47.48 -31.03 -12.44
N GLN A 49 46.83 -30.40 -13.40
CA GLN A 49 46.67 -30.87 -14.79
C GLN A 49 46.05 -29.72 -15.62
N GLU A 50 46.70 -29.36 -16.75
CA GLU A 50 46.21 -28.33 -17.69
C GLU A 50 45.11 -28.91 -18.59
N ALA A 51 43.98 -28.21 -18.69
CA ALA A 51 43.02 -28.41 -19.77
C ALA A 51 42.80 -27.07 -20.49
N GLN A 52 43.26 -26.97 -21.75
CA GLN A 52 42.91 -25.88 -22.65
C GLN A 52 41.50 -26.12 -23.20
N VAL A 53 40.58 -25.18 -22.97
CA VAL A 53 39.26 -25.17 -23.64
C VAL A 53 39.18 -23.92 -24.50
N GLN A 54 39.02 -24.13 -25.80
CA GLN A 54 38.83 -23.11 -26.81
C GLN A 54 37.32 -22.92 -27.02
N MET A 55 36.79 -21.72 -26.79
CA MET A 55 35.39 -21.40 -27.12
C MET A 55 35.33 -20.17 -28.03
N ALA A 56 34.67 -20.33 -29.17
CA ALA A 56 34.25 -19.24 -30.05
C ALA A 56 32.98 -18.59 -29.48
N LEU A 57 32.93 -17.25 -29.48
CA LEU A 57 31.79 -16.47 -28.98
C LEU A 57 30.80 -16.18 -30.13
N GLU A 58 29.58 -16.71 -30.05
CA GLU A 58 28.42 -16.18 -30.76
C GLU A 58 27.33 -15.80 -29.74
N HIS A 59 26.76 -14.61 -29.92
CA HIS A 59 25.86 -13.93 -28.99
C HIS A 59 24.46 -14.58 -28.94
N LYS A 60 24.11 -15.22 -27.81
CA LYS A 60 22.78 -15.20 -27.13
C LYS A 60 22.72 -16.30 -26.06
N ASN A 61 22.18 -15.95 -24.88
CA ASN A 61 21.95 -16.79 -23.69
C ASN A 61 23.19 -17.54 -23.16
N GLN A 62 23.72 -17.11 -22.01
CA GLN A 62 24.66 -17.92 -21.24
C GLN A 62 23.90 -18.75 -20.20
N GLU A 63 23.87 -20.07 -20.40
CA GLU A 63 23.73 -21.05 -19.31
C GLU A 63 25.11 -21.28 -18.69
N MET A 64 25.20 -21.27 -17.36
CA MET A 64 26.39 -21.70 -16.64
C MET A 64 26.09 -23.03 -15.96
N GLN A 65 26.60 -24.12 -16.52
CA GLN A 65 26.52 -25.45 -15.92
C GLN A 65 27.76 -25.72 -15.07
N VAL A 66 27.58 -25.98 -13.78
CA VAL A 66 28.64 -26.46 -12.89
C VAL A 66 28.39 -27.95 -12.62
N LYS A 67 29.26 -28.82 -13.14
CA LYS A 67 29.28 -30.24 -12.80
C LYS A 67 30.18 -30.46 -11.59
N VAL A 68 29.63 -30.99 -10.50
CA VAL A 68 30.41 -31.54 -9.39
C VAL A 68 30.33 -33.06 -9.49
N ALA A 69 31.47 -33.72 -9.74
CA ALA A 69 31.57 -35.17 -9.73
C ALA A 69 32.27 -35.61 -8.43
N ALA A 70 31.54 -36.31 -7.55
CA ALA A 70 32.14 -37.04 -6.44
C ALA A 70 32.53 -38.44 -6.93
N ASN A 71 33.82 -38.76 -6.85
CA ASN A 71 34.32 -40.08 -7.20
C ASN A 71 34.77 -40.76 -5.90
N ASN A 72 34.12 -41.85 -5.47
CA ASN A 72 34.74 -42.78 -4.54
C ASN A 72 34.27 -44.21 -4.82
N LYS A 73 35.22 -45.04 -5.23
CA LYS A 73 35.17 -46.49 -5.12
C LYS A 73 35.98 -46.88 -3.87
N HIS A 74 35.39 -47.78 -3.09
CA HIS A 74 35.96 -48.62 -2.02
C HIS A 74 35.85 -48.17 -0.55
N HIS A 75 35.16 -49.07 0.17
CA HIS A 75 35.23 -49.52 1.56
C HIS A 75 35.03 -48.56 2.75
N ASP A 76 34.08 -49.00 3.59
CA ASP A 76 33.87 -48.72 5.01
C ASP A 76 34.94 -47.86 5.69
N GLN A 77 34.62 -46.59 5.89
CA GLN A 77 34.99 -45.83 7.07
C GLN A 77 34.18 -44.53 7.13
N GLN A 78 33.69 -44.22 8.32
CA GLN A 78 32.98 -43.00 8.74
C GLN A 78 33.09 -41.80 7.79
N LEU A 79 31.95 -41.35 7.27
CA LEU A 79 31.80 -40.04 6.63
C LEU A 79 32.07 -38.94 7.66
N LYS A 80 33.32 -38.52 7.81
CA LYS A 80 33.66 -37.23 8.41
C LYS A 80 33.19 -36.13 7.46
N GLY A 81 32.45 -35.16 8.01
CA GLY A 81 31.79 -34.09 7.27
C GLY A 81 32.72 -33.41 6.26
N GLN A 82 32.24 -33.30 5.02
CA GLN A 82 32.89 -32.52 3.97
C GLN A 82 32.23 -31.14 3.93
N GLU A 83 33.03 -30.07 4.07
CA GLU A 83 32.62 -28.72 3.70
C GLU A 83 32.72 -28.59 2.17
N ALA A 84 31.62 -28.18 1.53
CA ALA A 84 31.61 -27.80 0.13
C ALA A 84 31.63 -26.27 0.05
N GLU A 85 32.69 -25.68 -0.50
CA GLU A 85 32.80 -24.24 -0.73
C GLU A 85 32.41 -23.94 -2.19
N VAL A 86 31.37 -23.14 -2.39
CA VAL A 86 30.92 -22.72 -3.73
C VAL A 86 31.29 -21.25 -3.90
N GLN A 87 32.26 -20.97 -4.77
CA GLN A 87 32.64 -19.60 -5.12
C GLN A 87 31.86 -19.12 -6.34
N LEU A 88 31.05 -18.06 -6.18
CA LEU A 88 30.35 -17.40 -7.27
C LEU A 88 31.06 -16.10 -7.62
N LYS A 89 31.50 -15.95 -8.88
CA LYS A 89 32.14 -14.73 -9.38
C LYS A 89 31.14 -13.95 -10.24
N MET A 90 30.73 -12.77 -9.78
CA MET A 90 29.89 -11.86 -10.57
C MET A 90 30.74 -10.71 -11.10
N SER A 91 30.83 -10.56 -12.42
CA SER A 91 31.46 -9.41 -13.07
C SER A 91 30.40 -8.63 -13.84
N HIS A 92 30.27 -7.33 -13.57
CA HIS A 92 29.47 -6.39 -14.36
C HIS A 92 30.42 -5.52 -15.19
N SER A 93 30.14 -5.33 -16.49
CA SER A 93 30.86 -4.37 -17.33
C SER A 93 29.92 -3.22 -17.72
N GLU A 94 30.17 -2.02 -17.22
CA GLU A 94 29.51 -0.81 -17.71
C GLU A 94 30.34 -0.13 -18.80
N HIS A 95 29.66 0.26 -19.87
CA HIS A 95 30.15 1.19 -20.88
C HIS A 95 29.89 2.63 -20.43
N HIS A 96 30.71 3.15 -19.53
CA HIS A 96 31.16 4.55 -19.53
C HIS A 96 32.32 4.70 -18.55
N GLY A 97 33.31 5.50 -18.94
CA GLY A 97 34.64 5.49 -18.34
C GLY A 97 34.66 5.92 -16.87
N GLN A 98 34.55 4.97 -15.96
CA GLN A 98 35.16 4.96 -14.64
C GLN A 98 35.38 3.50 -14.22
N GLN A 99 36.64 3.11 -14.05
CA GLN A 99 37.07 1.75 -13.75
C GLN A 99 36.85 1.45 -12.26
N LEU A 100 35.70 0.85 -11.90
CA LEU A 100 35.48 0.32 -10.55
C LEU A 100 36.08 -1.09 -10.43
N ARG A 101 36.89 -1.29 -9.39
CA ARG A 101 37.55 -2.56 -9.03
C ARG A 101 36.50 -3.52 -8.48
N GLY A 102 36.39 -4.73 -9.03
CA GLY A 102 35.38 -5.72 -8.65
C GLY A 102 35.43 -6.09 -7.16
N GLN A 103 34.26 -6.21 -6.54
CA GLN A 103 34.08 -6.72 -5.18
C GLN A 103 33.89 -8.25 -5.21
N GLU A 104 34.56 -8.96 -4.32
CA GLU A 104 34.35 -10.41 -4.10
C GLU A 104 33.28 -10.62 -3.03
N ALA A 105 32.34 -11.52 -3.28
CA ALA A 105 31.41 -12.01 -2.27
C ALA A 105 31.75 -13.48 -1.97
N GLN A 106 32.18 -13.77 -0.75
CA GLN A 106 32.34 -15.15 -0.26
C GLN A 106 31.08 -15.58 0.48
N VAL A 107 30.57 -16.77 0.13
CA VAL A 107 29.44 -17.41 0.81
C VAL A 107 29.97 -18.67 1.49
N GLN A 108 29.93 -18.72 2.82
CA GLN A 108 30.25 -19.93 3.59
C GLN A 108 28.95 -20.59 4.07
N LEU A 109 28.75 -21.85 3.70
CA LEU A 109 27.73 -22.71 4.31
C LEU A 109 28.36 -23.51 5.45
N LYS A 110 27.73 -23.49 6.63
CA LYS A 110 28.12 -24.33 7.76
C LYS A 110 26.97 -25.25 8.13
N MET A 111 27.12 -26.55 7.87
CA MET A 111 26.17 -27.57 8.29
C MET A 111 26.68 -28.23 9.58
N ALA A 112 25.92 -28.15 10.66
CA ALA A 112 26.20 -28.87 11.89
C ALA A 112 25.29 -30.10 11.96
N ALA A 113 25.87 -31.30 11.94
CA ALA A 113 25.14 -32.54 12.25
C ALA A 113 25.13 -32.74 13.77
N ALA A 114 23.95 -32.91 14.37
CA ALA A 114 23.83 -33.39 15.76
C ALA A 114 23.81 -34.92 15.75
N GLU A 115 24.75 -35.55 16.46
CA GLU A 115 24.75 -37.00 16.68
C GLU A 115 23.65 -37.35 17.70
N HIS A 116 22.64 -38.10 17.26
CA HIS A 116 21.79 -38.87 18.17
C HIS A 116 21.64 -40.29 17.63
N HIS A 117 22.21 -41.24 18.37
CA HIS A 117 21.88 -42.65 18.26
C HIS A 117 20.51 -42.84 18.93
N ASP A 118 19.45 -42.96 18.13
CA ASP A 118 18.37 -43.94 18.29
C ASP A 118 17.33 -43.72 17.18
N GLN A 119 16.88 -44.82 16.57
CA GLN A 119 15.92 -44.84 15.47
C GLN A 119 14.54 -44.37 15.93
N GLU A 120 14.15 -43.14 15.59
CA GLU A 120 12.79 -42.78 15.13
C GLU A 120 12.72 -41.30 14.71
N GLN A 121 12.19 -41.05 13.52
CA GLN A 121 11.77 -39.74 12.97
C GLN A 121 12.84 -38.63 12.79
N LEU A 122 13.43 -38.57 11.60
CA LEU A 122 14.04 -37.34 11.07
C LEU A 122 12.94 -36.34 10.70
N ARG A 123 12.66 -35.38 11.59
CA ARG A 123 11.95 -34.13 11.25
C ARG A 123 12.81 -33.24 10.35
N SER A 124 12.17 -32.56 9.41
CA SER A 124 12.76 -31.55 8.54
C SER A 124 13.67 -30.58 9.31
N GLN A 125 14.97 -30.55 8.99
CA GLN A 125 15.87 -29.50 9.45
C GLN A 125 15.79 -28.33 8.44
N GLU A 126 15.45 -27.14 8.93
CA GLU A 126 15.60 -25.89 8.16
C GLU A 126 17.07 -25.46 8.17
N ALA A 127 17.67 -25.30 7.00
CA ALA A 127 18.95 -24.61 6.86
C ALA A 127 18.68 -23.12 6.56
N GLN A 128 19.09 -22.23 7.47
CA GLN A 128 19.08 -20.78 7.22
C GLN A 128 20.41 -20.34 6.61
N VAL A 129 20.35 -19.70 5.45
CA VAL A 129 21.51 -19.05 4.81
C VAL A 129 21.48 -17.56 5.17
N GLN A 130 22.52 -17.06 5.85
CA GLN A 130 22.70 -15.63 6.11
C GLN A 130 23.77 -15.05 5.18
N LEU A 131 23.40 -14.07 4.35
CA LEU A 131 24.35 -13.24 3.60
C LEU A 131 24.73 -12.02 4.44
N LYS A 132 26.04 -11.82 4.65
CA LYS A 132 26.59 -10.57 5.21
C LYS A 132 27.36 -9.83 4.12
N MET A 133 26.87 -8.65 3.73
CA MET A 133 27.63 -7.71 2.91
C MET A 133 28.27 -6.67 3.84
N ALA A 134 29.60 -6.53 3.80
CA ALA A 134 30.31 -5.47 4.50
C ALA A 134 30.59 -4.32 3.53
N ALA A 135 30.11 -3.11 3.84
CA ALA A 135 30.49 -1.89 3.13
C ALA A 135 31.66 -1.21 3.86
N ALA A 136 32.74 -0.90 3.14
CA ALA A 136 33.81 -0.04 3.65
C ALA A 136 33.44 1.43 3.42
N GLU A 137 33.57 2.25 4.46
CA GLU A 137 33.30 3.68 4.42
C GLU A 137 34.32 4.42 3.53
N HIS A 138 33.85 5.17 2.53
CA HIS A 138 34.41 6.47 2.18
C HIS A 138 33.43 7.30 1.31
N HIS A 139 33.48 8.61 1.51
CA HIS A 139 32.65 9.70 0.96
C HIS A 139 32.19 9.56 -0.50
N ASP A 140 30.92 9.19 -0.69
CA ASP A 140 29.90 9.90 -1.50
C ASP A 140 28.61 9.05 -1.50
N GLN A 141 27.56 9.53 -0.82
CA GLN A 141 26.34 8.77 -0.55
C GLN A 141 25.41 8.68 -1.77
N GLN A 142 25.50 7.59 -2.52
CA GLN A 142 24.35 6.93 -3.15
C GLN A 142 24.27 5.51 -2.60
N GLN A 143 23.39 5.30 -1.61
CA GLN A 143 23.37 4.05 -0.85
C GLN A 143 22.42 3.03 -1.50
N LEU A 144 23.01 2.02 -2.14
CA LEU A 144 22.37 0.76 -2.53
C LEU A 144 21.75 0.11 -1.29
N ARG A 145 20.45 -0.19 -1.37
CA ARG A 145 19.66 -0.80 -0.31
C ARG A 145 19.80 -2.32 -0.41
N GLY A 146 20.44 -2.93 0.59
CA GLY A 146 20.50 -4.39 0.72
C GLY A 146 19.09 -4.97 0.85
N GLN A 147 18.74 -5.92 -0.01
CA GLN A 147 17.57 -6.78 0.13
C GLN A 147 18.03 -8.09 0.79
N GLU A 148 17.51 -8.42 1.97
CA GLU A 148 17.58 -9.78 2.49
C GLU A 148 16.57 -10.63 1.72
N ALA A 149 17.06 -11.62 0.96
CA ALA A 149 16.22 -12.64 0.36
C ALA A 149 16.21 -13.87 1.28
N GLN A 150 15.06 -14.20 1.87
CA GLN A 150 14.86 -15.48 2.54
C GLN A 150 14.35 -16.51 1.53
N VAL A 151 15.07 -17.62 1.38
CA VAL A 151 14.65 -18.77 0.55
C VAL A 151 14.21 -19.89 1.49
N GLN A 152 12.95 -20.31 1.40
CA GLN A 152 12.44 -21.50 2.10
C GLN A 152 12.41 -22.69 1.14
N LEU A 153 13.11 -23.78 1.49
CA LEU A 153 13.04 -25.07 0.81
C LEU A 153 12.15 -26.03 1.60
N LYS A 154 11.05 -26.50 1.00
CA LYS A 154 10.21 -27.58 1.54
C LYS A 154 10.54 -28.88 0.80
N MET A 155 11.06 -29.87 1.50
CA MET A 155 11.19 -31.24 0.98
C MET A 155 10.03 -32.10 1.50
N ALA A 156 9.25 -32.70 0.61
CA ALA A 156 8.21 -33.67 0.94
C ALA A 156 8.76 -35.10 0.77
N ALA A 157 8.65 -35.94 1.80
CA ALA A 157 8.94 -37.37 1.69
C ALA A 157 7.67 -38.11 1.25
N ALA A 158 7.75 -38.92 0.21
CA ALA A 158 6.69 -39.85 -0.18
C ALA A 158 6.96 -41.23 0.44
N GLU A 159 5.96 -41.79 1.13
CA GLU A 159 5.99 -43.16 1.64
C GLU A 159 5.68 -44.16 0.53
N HIS A 160 6.53 -45.17 0.34
CA HIS A 160 6.12 -46.45 -0.25
C HIS A 160 7.01 -47.61 0.23
N HIS A 161 6.33 -48.71 0.57
CA HIS A 161 6.85 -49.99 1.08
C HIS A 161 7.69 -50.79 0.08
N ASP A 162 8.71 -51.48 0.61
CA ASP A 162 9.41 -52.68 0.10
C ASP A 162 9.75 -52.77 -1.39
N GLN A 163 11.02 -52.47 -1.72
CA GLN A 163 12.03 -53.40 -2.25
C GLN A 163 13.25 -52.58 -2.69
N GLN A 164 14.45 -53.14 -2.47
CA GLN A 164 15.73 -52.52 -2.78
C GLN A 164 15.80 -52.02 -4.24
N GLN A 165 15.64 -50.72 -4.45
CA GLN A 165 16.04 -50.05 -5.67
C GLN A 165 16.67 -48.69 -5.36
N GLN A 166 17.86 -48.53 -5.91
CA GLN A 166 18.74 -47.37 -5.90
C GLN A 166 17.95 -46.08 -6.14
N VAL A 167 17.94 -45.15 -5.17
CA VAL A 167 17.35 -43.81 -5.34
C VAL A 167 18.13 -43.10 -6.44
N ARG A 168 17.55 -43.05 -7.65
CA ARG A 168 18.00 -42.20 -8.73
C ARG A 168 17.61 -40.79 -8.34
N GLY A 169 18.59 -39.96 -7.97
CA GLY A 169 18.34 -38.56 -7.64
C GLY A 169 17.65 -37.87 -8.81
N ASN A 170 16.44 -37.36 -8.58
CA ASN A 170 15.81 -36.46 -9.53
C ASN A 170 16.58 -35.14 -9.46
N GLU A 171 17.15 -34.72 -10.60
CA GLU A 171 17.64 -33.36 -10.80
C GLU A 171 16.46 -32.40 -10.61
N ALA A 172 16.50 -31.59 -9.54
CA ALA A 172 15.65 -30.42 -9.44
C ALA A 172 16.34 -29.30 -10.22
N GLU A 173 15.96 -29.14 -11.47
CA GLU A 173 16.40 -28.01 -12.30
C GLU A 173 15.73 -26.73 -11.79
N VAL A 174 16.48 -25.92 -11.05
CA VAL A 174 16.04 -24.56 -10.69
C VAL A 174 16.39 -23.64 -11.85
N GLN A 175 15.43 -23.44 -12.74
CA GLN A 175 15.53 -22.41 -13.78
C GLN A 175 15.47 -21.02 -13.14
N TRP A 176 16.62 -20.36 -13.05
CA TRP A 176 16.70 -18.93 -12.79
C TRP A 176 16.36 -18.18 -14.09
N ARG A 177 15.09 -17.83 -14.30
CA ARG A 177 14.80 -16.65 -15.12
C ARG A 177 15.05 -15.43 -14.25
N ALA A 178 16.25 -14.86 -14.35
CA ALA A 178 16.36 -13.43 -14.16
C ALA A 178 15.56 -12.80 -15.30
N GLU A 179 14.29 -12.48 -15.04
CA GLU A 179 13.61 -11.47 -15.82
C GLU A 179 14.33 -10.15 -15.55
N LEU A 180 15.44 -9.94 -16.26
CA LEU A 180 15.81 -8.60 -16.69
C LEU A 180 14.65 -8.16 -17.57
N HIS A 181 13.63 -7.60 -16.92
CA HIS A 181 12.67 -6.75 -17.58
C HIS A 181 13.47 -5.61 -18.19
N ASP A 182 13.84 -5.78 -19.45
CA ASP A 182 14.02 -4.68 -20.36
C ASP A 182 12.75 -3.84 -20.22
N SER A 183 12.90 -2.63 -19.70
CA SER A 183 11.82 -1.73 -19.27
C SER A 183 11.13 -1.09 -20.48
N GLY A 184 10.61 -1.95 -21.34
CA GLY A 184 9.77 -1.65 -22.49
C GLY A 184 8.32 -2.11 -22.34
N ALA A 185 7.91 -2.52 -21.14
CA ALA A 185 6.50 -2.57 -20.76
C ALA A 185 6.23 -1.33 -19.90
N GLU A 186 5.19 -0.55 -20.19
CA GLU A 186 4.77 0.55 -19.32
C GLU A 186 4.47 0.00 -17.91
N ASP A 187 5.43 0.12 -17.00
CA ASP A 187 5.26 -0.17 -15.59
C ASP A 187 4.07 0.65 -15.07
N GLN A 188 2.93 0.01 -14.84
CA GLN A 188 1.76 0.68 -14.28
C GLN A 188 2.16 1.31 -12.94
N CYS A 189 2.18 2.65 -12.90
CA CYS A 189 2.61 3.38 -11.72
C CYS A 189 1.84 2.94 -10.46
N ASN A 190 2.59 2.51 -9.44
CA ASN A 190 2.04 2.16 -8.14
C ASN A 190 1.80 3.42 -7.31
N TRP A 191 0.56 3.92 -7.33
CA TRP A 191 0.18 5.12 -6.58
C TRP A 191 0.37 5.00 -5.06
N ALA A 192 0.40 3.80 -4.49
CA ALA A 192 0.54 3.59 -3.05
C ALA A 192 1.98 3.74 -2.54
N ARG A 193 2.98 3.78 -3.43
CA ARG A 193 4.41 3.92 -3.09
C ARG A 193 4.89 5.30 -3.49
N GLY A 194 5.37 6.07 -2.53
CA GLY A 194 5.67 7.48 -2.75
C GLY A 194 6.16 8.17 -1.49
N ARG A 195 6.08 9.51 -1.52
CA ARG A 195 6.43 10.37 -0.39
C ARG A 195 5.48 11.55 -0.28
N TRP A 196 5.37 12.09 0.93
CA TRP A 196 4.71 13.37 1.14
C TRP A 196 5.61 14.52 0.69
N VAL A 197 5.03 15.45 -0.06
CA VAL A 197 5.68 16.65 -0.57
C VAL A 197 4.88 17.85 -0.10
N TYR A 198 5.55 18.83 0.49
CA TYR A 198 4.94 20.08 0.89
C TYR A 198 4.63 20.93 -0.35
N ASP A 199 3.40 21.43 -0.44
CA ASP A 199 2.89 22.22 -1.56
C ASP A 199 1.91 23.28 -1.04
N ASN A 200 2.42 24.47 -0.76
CA ASN A 200 1.61 25.62 -0.36
C ASN A 200 0.97 26.37 -1.54
N GLY A 201 1.26 25.97 -2.78
CA GLY A 201 0.74 26.63 -3.98
C GLY A 201 -0.59 26.03 -4.47
N SER A 202 -0.78 24.72 -4.28
CA SER A 202 -1.98 24.01 -4.77
C SER A 202 -2.86 23.40 -3.67
N ARG A 203 -2.42 23.42 -2.40
CA ARG A 203 -3.14 22.87 -1.25
C ARG A 203 -3.48 23.95 -0.22
N PRO A 204 -4.54 23.75 0.60
CA PRO A 204 -5.54 22.68 0.47
C PRO A 204 -6.45 22.88 -0.76
N LEU A 205 -7.18 21.82 -1.16
CA LEU A 205 -8.07 21.86 -2.33
C LEU A 205 -9.32 22.72 -2.09
N TYR A 206 -9.68 22.94 -0.83
CA TYR A 206 -10.80 23.75 -0.38
C TYR A 206 -10.50 24.32 1.01
N SER A 207 -11.28 25.30 1.45
CA SER A 207 -11.18 25.83 2.81
C SER A 207 -12.13 25.09 3.74
N GLY A 208 -11.61 24.48 4.82
CA GLY A 208 -12.42 23.78 5.82
C GLY A 208 -13.46 24.68 6.50
N LEU A 209 -13.14 25.97 6.66
CA LEU A 209 -14.06 26.98 7.20
C LEU A 209 -15.25 27.29 6.28
N LYS A 210 -15.13 27.05 4.97
CA LYS A 210 -16.18 27.33 3.97
C LYS A 210 -17.07 26.13 3.67
N CYS A 211 -16.61 24.90 3.94
CA CYS A 211 -17.41 23.72 3.67
C CYS A 211 -18.58 23.60 4.68
N SER A 212 -19.80 23.74 4.19
CA SER A 212 -21.03 23.65 5.00
C SER A 212 -21.36 22.22 5.49
N PHE A 213 -20.71 21.21 4.90
CA PHE A 213 -20.96 19.79 5.15
C PHE A 213 -19.99 19.18 6.17
N ILE A 214 -18.95 19.90 6.57
CA ILE A 214 -17.93 19.40 7.48
C ILE A 214 -18.50 19.14 8.88
N PHE A 215 -18.19 17.97 9.44
CA PHE A 215 -18.62 17.65 10.80
C PHE A 215 -17.72 18.28 11.87
N PRO A 216 -18.28 18.74 13.00
CA PRO A 216 -17.51 19.36 14.08
C PRO A 216 -16.34 18.54 14.65
N GLU A 217 -16.38 17.23 14.50
CA GLU A 217 -15.37 16.27 14.95
C GLU A 217 -14.06 16.36 14.16
N VAL A 218 -14.13 16.85 12.93
CA VAL A 218 -13.00 16.89 11.96
C VAL A 218 -12.71 18.30 11.44
N ALA A 219 -13.46 19.31 11.90
CA ALA A 219 -13.35 20.71 11.48
C ALA A 219 -12.29 21.49 12.29
N CYS A 220 -11.03 21.06 12.25
CA CYS A 220 -9.98 21.53 13.15
C CYS A 220 -9.77 23.06 13.14
N ASP A 221 -9.84 23.69 11.97
CA ASP A 221 -9.76 25.15 11.82
C ASP A 221 -10.82 25.88 12.65
N LYS A 222 -12.05 25.35 12.63
CA LYS A 222 -13.19 25.92 13.37
C LYS A 222 -13.03 25.75 14.88
N TYR A 223 -12.25 24.77 15.31
CA TYR A 223 -12.01 24.44 16.71
C TYR A 223 -10.62 24.87 17.20
N GLY A 224 -10.03 25.88 16.55
CA GLY A 224 -8.91 26.64 17.09
C GLY A 224 -7.53 26.06 16.82
N ARG A 225 -7.41 25.08 15.91
CA ARG A 225 -6.11 24.62 15.42
C ARG A 225 -5.44 25.76 14.65
N LYS A 226 -4.20 26.11 15.04
CA LYS A 226 -3.46 27.25 14.45
C LYS A 226 -2.36 26.82 13.49
N ASP A 227 -1.79 25.64 13.70
CA ASP A 227 -0.84 25.04 12.78
C ASP A 227 -1.60 24.53 11.55
N VAL A 228 -1.41 25.18 10.41
CA VAL A 228 -2.09 24.83 9.14
C VAL A 228 -1.21 24.03 8.19
N MET A 229 0.07 23.80 8.55
CA MET A 229 1.04 23.11 7.68
C MET A 229 0.56 21.71 7.27
N TYR A 230 -0.15 20.99 8.15
CA TYR A 230 -0.66 19.65 7.86
C TYR A 230 -1.60 19.61 6.62
N GLN A 231 -2.23 20.74 6.28
CA GLN A 231 -3.14 20.87 5.13
C GLN A 231 -2.40 20.99 3.79
N HIS A 232 -1.12 21.36 3.82
CA HIS A 232 -0.33 21.68 2.62
C HIS A 232 0.51 20.50 2.11
N TRP A 233 0.26 19.29 2.58
CA TRP A 233 0.97 18.10 2.11
C TRP A 233 0.20 17.42 0.98
N ARG A 234 0.89 17.08 -0.10
CA ARG A 234 0.39 16.22 -1.19
C ARG A 234 1.18 14.92 -1.26
N TRP A 235 0.54 13.85 -1.70
CA TRP A 235 1.22 12.59 -1.96
C TRP A 235 1.81 12.58 -3.38
N GLN A 236 3.08 12.21 -3.49
CA GLN A 236 3.78 12.03 -4.77
C GLN A 236 4.19 10.56 -4.91
N PRO A 237 3.51 9.78 -5.78
CA PRO A 237 3.97 8.45 -6.14
C PRO A 237 5.39 8.46 -6.72
N HIS A 238 6.10 7.35 -6.57
CA HIS A 238 7.36 7.13 -7.27
C HIS A 238 7.10 6.82 -8.74
N GLY A 239 7.81 7.51 -9.65
CA GLY A 239 7.75 7.24 -11.09
C GLY A 239 6.55 7.84 -11.83
N CYS A 240 5.59 8.49 -11.15
CA CYS A 240 4.51 9.21 -11.82
C CYS A 240 3.85 10.28 -10.92
N ASP A 241 2.91 11.03 -11.50
CA ASP A 241 2.05 11.97 -10.79
C ASP A 241 0.65 11.38 -10.53
N LEU A 242 0.06 11.73 -9.39
CA LEU A 242 -1.37 11.53 -9.16
C LEU A 242 -2.18 12.50 -10.04
N PRO A 243 -3.29 12.05 -10.65
CA PRO A 243 -4.16 12.94 -11.39
C PRO A 243 -4.73 14.03 -10.49
N ARG A 244 -4.57 15.30 -10.91
CA ARG A 244 -5.12 16.44 -10.19
C ARG A 244 -6.64 16.35 -10.11
N PHE A 245 -7.19 16.46 -8.91
CA PHE A 245 -8.63 16.44 -8.68
C PHE A 245 -9.35 17.55 -9.46
N ASN A 246 -10.48 17.21 -10.07
CA ASN A 246 -11.36 18.15 -10.73
C ASN A 246 -12.83 17.80 -10.41
N ALA A 247 -13.48 18.65 -9.63
CA ALA A 247 -14.83 18.44 -9.14
C ALA A 247 -15.86 18.33 -10.27
N SER A 248 -15.79 19.20 -11.28
CA SER A 248 -16.71 19.16 -12.43
C SER A 248 -16.58 17.86 -13.21
N LYS A 249 -15.35 17.37 -13.46
CA LYS A 249 -15.13 16.07 -14.11
C LYS A 249 -15.68 14.92 -13.27
N LEU A 250 -15.51 14.96 -11.95
CA LEU A 250 -16.09 13.94 -11.07
C LEU A 250 -17.61 13.98 -11.12
N LEU A 251 -18.22 15.15 -10.97
CA LEU A 251 -19.66 15.32 -11.04
C LEU A 251 -20.25 14.88 -12.38
N GLU A 252 -19.57 15.16 -13.50
CA GLU A 252 -19.97 14.64 -14.82
C GLU A 252 -19.88 13.11 -14.89
N LYS A 253 -18.82 12.50 -14.34
CA LYS A 253 -18.71 11.03 -14.26
C LYS A 253 -19.84 10.43 -13.41
N LEU A 254 -20.30 11.17 -12.40
CA LEU A 254 -21.39 10.80 -11.49
C LEU A 254 -22.77 11.25 -11.96
N ARG A 255 -22.90 11.86 -13.15
CA ARG A 255 -24.18 12.34 -13.65
C ARG A 255 -25.17 11.18 -13.76
N ASN A 256 -26.35 11.34 -13.16
CA ASN A 256 -27.38 10.30 -13.02
C ASN A 256 -26.93 9.03 -12.27
N LYS A 257 -25.90 9.13 -11.42
CA LYS A 257 -25.33 8.00 -10.69
C LYS A 257 -25.29 8.24 -9.20
N ARG A 258 -25.16 7.12 -8.48
CA ARG A 258 -25.04 7.04 -7.04
C ARG A 258 -23.69 6.46 -6.65
N LEU A 259 -22.91 7.24 -5.91
CA LEU A 259 -21.72 6.79 -5.20
C LEU A 259 -22.06 6.66 -3.72
N VAL A 260 -21.74 5.53 -3.10
CA VAL A 260 -21.98 5.31 -1.67
C VAL A 260 -20.72 4.82 -0.96
N PHE A 261 -20.39 5.48 0.15
CA PHE A 261 -19.40 5.01 1.13
C PHE A 261 -20.12 4.16 2.17
N VAL A 262 -19.59 2.98 2.49
CA VAL A 262 -20.21 2.02 3.41
C VAL A 262 -19.18 1.55 4.43
N GLY A 263 -19.34 1.94 5.69
CA GLY A 263 -18.33 1.57 6.68
C GLY A 263 -18.43 2.30 8.01
N ASP A 264 -17.26 2.42 8.64
CA ASP A 264 -17.08 3.03 9.95
C ASP A 264 -16.89 4.57 9.88
N SER A 265 -16.47 5.17 11.00
CA SER A 265 -16.30 6.62 11.11
C SER A 265 -15.15 7.18 10.27
N LEU A 266 -14.15 6.38 9.87
CA LEU A 266 -13.08 6.81 8.96
C LEU A 266 -13.58 6.88 7.53
N ASN A 267 -14.47 5.96 7.15
CA ASN A 267 -15.14 6.06 5.85
C ASN A 267 -16.08 7.25 5.78
N ARG A 268 -16.75 7.59 6.89
CA ARG A 268 -17.48 8.86 7.02
C ARG A 268 -16.52 10.06 6.88
N ASN A 269 -15.33 9.98 7.44
CA ASN A 269 -14.30 11.03 7.31
C ASN A 269 -13.90 11.23 5.84
N GLN A 270 -13.72 10.15 5.08
CA GLN A 270 -13.44 10.18 3.64
C GLN A 270 -14.62 10.73 2.84
N TRP A 271 -15.85 10.32 3.16
CA TRP A 271 -17.06 10.84 2.53
C TRP A 271 -17.20 12.36 2.71
N VAL A 272 -17.05 12.87 3.95
CA VAL A 272 -17.12 14.33 4.21
C VAL A 272 -16.06 15.08 3.41
N SER A 273 -14.84 14.54 3.34
CA SER A 273 -13.77 15.11 2.50
C SER A 273 -14.21 15.22 1.04
N LEU A 274 -14.72 14.14 0.44
CA LEU A 274 -15.14 14.16 -0.96
C LEU A 274 -16.27 15.17 -1.20
N VAL A 275 -17.24 15.21 -0.29
CA VAL A 275 -18.34 16.17 -0.35
C VAL A 275 -17.80 17.60 -0.29
N CYS A 276 -16.87 17.93 0.60
CA CYS A 276 -16.28 19.27 0.65
C CYS A 276 -15.45 19.60 -0.59
N MET A 277 -14.68 18.64 -1.13
CA MET A 277 -13.92 18.83 -2.38
C MET A 277 -14.82 19.14 -3.57
N VAL A 278 -16.00 18.53 -3.63
CA VAL A 278 -17.00 18.76 -4.69
C VAL A 278 -17.78 20.05 -4.43
N GLU A 279 -18.24 20.27 -3.20
CA GLU A 279 -19.06 21.42 -2.79
C GLU A 279 -18.33 22.74 -2.99
N ALA A 280 -17.01 22.77 -2.85
CA ALA A 280 -16.19 23.95 -3.15
C ALA A 280 -16.32 24.46 -4.61
N SER A 281 -16.81 23.62 -5.53
CA SER A 281 -17.07 23.99 -6.93
C SER A 281 -18.53 24.33 -7.23
N ILE A 282 -19.44 24.11 -6.28
CA ILE A 282 -20.88 24.37 -6.43
C ILE A 282 -21.22 25.69 -5.71
N PRO A 283 -21.87 26.65 -6.39
CA PRO A 283 -22.32 27.88 -5.73
C PRO A 283 -23.15 27.59 -4.48
N ASP A 284 -23.07 28.50 -3.51
CA ASP A 284 -23.79 28.35 -2.24
C ASP A 284 -25.28 28.69 -2.42
N ASP A 285 -26.01 27.76 -3.04
CA ASP A 285 -27.43 27.85 -3.35
C ASP A 285 -28.09 26.49 -3.06
N ASP A 286 -29.08 26.47 -2.17
CA ASP A 286 -29.83 25.27 -1.78
C ASP A 286 -30.57 24.61 -2.96
N ARG A 287 -30.76 25.34 -4.07
CA ARG A 287 -31.33 24.81 -5.31
C ARG A 287 -30.33 23.97 -6.12
N LEU A 288 -29.04 24.00 -5.77
CA LEU A 288 -27.98 23.29 -6.47
C LEU A 288 -27.42 22.11 -5.67
N LYS A 289 -27.48 22.17 -4.33
CA LYS A 289 -26.95 21.13 -3.44
C LYS A 289 -27.84 20.90 -2.22
N THR A 290 -27.91 19.68 -1.72
CA THR A 290 -28.64 19.38 -0.47
C THR A 290 -28.05 18.22 0.33
N ARG A 291 -28.30 18.23 1.64
CA ARG A 291 -28.00 17.14 2.57
C ARG A 291 -29.28 16.50 3.07
N ILE A 292 -29.39 15.18 2.99
CA ILE A 292 -30.54 14.42 3.48
C ILE A 292 -30.07 13.39 4.49
N TYR A 293 -30.75 13.31 5.62
CA TYR A 293 -30.53 12.29 6.64
C TYR A 293 -31.69 11.30 6.62
N ASN A 294 -31.37 10.00 6.55
CA ASN A 294 -32.34 8.92 6.60
C ASN A 294 -31.78 7.76 7.42
N GLY A 295 -31.98 7.79 8.74
CA GLY A 295 -31.45 6.79 9.66
C GLY A 295 -29.93 6.70 9.56
N SER A 296 -29.43 5.54 9.14
CA SER A 296 -27.99 5.26 8.95
C SER A 296 -27.41 5.81 7.64
N LEU A 297 -28.25 6.34 6.74
CA LEU A 297 -27.84 6.91 5.45
C LEU A 297 -27.79 8.45 5.52
N ILE A 298 -26.69 9.03 5.04
CA ILE A 298 -26.53 10.46 4.84
C ILE A 298 -26.21 10.70 3.36
N SER A 299 -27.03 11.49 2.68
CA SER A 299 -26.89 11.75 1.25
C SER A 299 -26.52 13.20 0.98
N PHE A 300 -25.47 13.42 0.20
CA PHE A 300 -25.22 14.67 -0.51
C PHE A 300 -25.77 14.55 -1.93
N LYS A 301 -26.55 15.53 -2.38
CA LYS A 301 -27.05 15.58 -3.76
C LYS A 301 -26.53 16.82 -4.47
N ALA A 302 -25.94 16.63 -5.64
CA ALA A 302 -25.64 17.70 -6.59
C ALA A 302 -26.74 17.72 -7.65
N LEU A 303 -27.66 18.67 -7.53
CA LEU A 303 -28.96 18.64 -8.20
C LEU A 303 -28.85 18.81 -9.73
N GLU A 304 -27.95 19.68 -10.21
CA GLU A 304 -27.70 19.89 -11.64
C GLU A 304 -27.16 18.63 -12.35
N TYR A 305 -26.45 17.78 -11.62
CA TYR A 305 -25.87 16.54 -12.13
C TYR A 305 -26.79 15.34 -11.93
N ASN A 306 -27.89 15.50 -11.16
CA ASN A 306 -28.69 14.40 -10.68
C ASN A 306 -27.79 13.28 -10.08
N ALA A 307 -26.79 13.69 -9.30
CA ALA A 307 -25.77 12.82 -8.74
C ALA A 307 -25.89 12.78 -7.21
N THR A 308 -25.66 11.60 -6.61
CA THR A 308 -25.59 11.45 -5.15
C THR A 308 -24.27 10.89 -4.68
N ILE A 309 -23.77 11.44 -3.57
CA ILE A 309 -22.58 10.98 -2.84
C ILE A 309 -23.05 10.68 -1.41
N ASP A 310 -23.22 9.41 -1.11
CA ASP A 310 -23.86 8.93 0.10
C ASP A 310 -22.84 8.34 1.08
N PHE A 311 -23.18 8.34 2.36
CA PHE A 311 -22.52 7.57 3.40
C PHE A 311 -23.55 6.72 4.13
N TYR A 312 -23.27 5.43 4.28
CA TYR A 312 -24.07 4.48 5.03
C TYR A 312 -23.27 3.91 6.21
N TRP A 313 -23.79 4.09 7.42
CA TRP A 313 -23.18 3.56 8.65
C TRP A 313 -23.34 2.05 8.72
N SER A 314 -22.22 1.34 8.56
CA SER A 314 -22.12 -0.11 8.69
C SER A 314 -20.69 -0.48 9.11
N PRO A 315 -20.33 -0.17 10.37
CA PRO A 315 -18.94 -0.14 10.80
C PRO A 315 -18.26 -1.52 10.79
N LEU A 316 -19.03 -2.59 10.95
CA LEU A 316 -18.57 -3.99 10.89
C LEU A 316 -19.08 -4.71 9.63
N LEU A 317 -19.65 -3.98 8.66
CA LEU A 317 -20.25 -4.46 7.40
C LEU A 317 -21.49 -5.35 7.56
N LEU A 318 -21.42 -6.36 8.42
CA LEU A 318 -22.53 -7.22 8.80
C LEU A 318 -23.47 -6.52 9.79
N GLU A 319 -24.67 -7.07 9.96
CA GLU A 319 -25.58 -6.64 11.01
C GLU A 319 -24.92 -6.80 12.38
N SER A 320 -25.06 -5.76 13.22
CA SER A 320 -24.39 -5.70 14.51
C SER A 320 -25.19 -4.94 15.57
N ASN A 321 -24.83 -5.12 16.83
CA ASN A 321 -25.34 -4.29 17.93
C ASN A 321 -24.84 -2.83 17.91
N SER A 322 -24.10 -2.44 16.87
CA SER A 322 -23.46 -1.14 16.73
C SER A 322 -23.89 -0.40 15.45
N ASP A 323 -24.98 -0.82 14.81
CA ASP A 323 -25.50 -0.26 13.55
C ASP A 323 -26.26 1.07 13.72
N ASN A 324 -26.41 1.57 14.95
CA ASN A 324 -27.00 2.88 15.21
C ASN A 324 -25.90 3.96 15.20
N PRO A 325 -25.89 4.91 14.24
CA PRO A 325 -24.82 5.90 14.10
C PRO A 325 -24.67 6.85 15.30
N ILE A 326 -25.66 6.91 16.20
CA ILE A 326 -25.66 7.75 17.40
C ILE A 326 -25.36 6.90 18.64
N ILE A 327 -26.00 5.73 18.77
CA ILE A 327 -25.92 4.85 19.95
C ILE A 327 -25.19 3.55 19.56
N HIS A 328 -23.88 3.64 19.34
CA HIS A 328 -23.03 2.50 18.95
C HIS A 328 -21.86 2.24 19.90
N ARG A 329 -21.75 3.00 20.99
CA ARG A 329 -20.72 2.80 22.01
C ARG A 329 -21.22 1.76 23.00
N VAL A 330 -20.83 0.52 22.76
CA VAL A 330 -21.19 -0.65 23.57
C VAL A 330 -19.95 -1.24 24.23
N GLU A 331 -20.15 -1.97 25.32
CA GLU A 331 -19.07 -2.64 26.06
C GLU A 331 -18.40 -3.74 25.23
N TYR A 332 -19.23 -4.58 24.59
CA TYR A 332 -18.79 -5.63 23.67
C TYR A 332 -19.55 -5.52 22.34
N ARG A 333 -18.84 -5.79 21.25
CA ARG A 333 -19.42 -5.80 19.90
C ARG A 333 -19.88 -7.21 19.54
N ILE A 334 -21.03 -7.28 18.89
CA ILE A 334 -21.57 -8.54 18.35
C ILE A 334 -21.85 -8.34 16.87
N ILE A 335 -21.30 -9.21 16.03
CA ILE A 335 -21.69 -9.35 14.62
C ILE A 335 -22.62 -10.55 14.45
N ARG A 336 -23.54 -10.47 13.49
CA ARG A 336 -24.36 -11.62 13.04
C ARG A 336 -23.71 -12.21 11.79
N ALA A 337 -23.09 -13.38 11.92
CA ALA A 337 -22.21 -13.95 10.89
C ALA A 337 -22.88 -14.06 9.51
N ASP A 338 -24.16 -14.44 9.49
CA ASP A 338 -24.89 -14.75 8.27
C ASP A 338 -25.87 -13.64 7.84
N ARG A 339 -25.73 -12.42 8.36
CA ARG A 339 -26.69 -11.33 8.11
C ARG A 339 -26.02 -10.07 7.58
N ILE A 340 -26.35 -9.73 6.34
CA ILE A 340 -25.88 -8.52 5.65
C ILE A 340 -27.00 -7.84 4.85
N GLU A 341 -28.11 -8.53 4.62
CA GLU A 341 -29.16 -8.19 3.68
C GLU A 341 -29.84 -6.86 4.02
N LYS A 342 -30.04 -6.58 5.31
CA LYS A 342 -30.54 -5.27 5.79
C LYS A 342 -29.65 -4.13 5.31
N HIS A 343 -28.34 -4.27 5.45
CA HIS A 343 -27.38 -3.26 4.99
C HIS A 343 -27.32 -3.20 3.47
N ALA A 344 -27.21 -4.37 2.84
CA ALA A 344 -27.07 -4.49 1.41
C ALA A 344 -28.26 -3.93 0.63
N SER A 345 -29.48 -4.02 1.17
CA SER A 345 -30.68 -3.41 0.59
C SER A 345 -30.53 -1.90 0.32
N VAL A 346 -29.67 -1.20 1.07
CA VAL A 346 -29.46 0.24 0.94
C VAL A 346 -28.48 0.57 -0.19
N TRP A 347 -27.46 -0.24 -0.41
CA TRP A 347 -26.36 0.09 -1.33
C TRP A 347 -26.27 -0.81 -2.57
N ARG A 348 -27.02 -1.92 -2.64
CA ARG A 348 -26.98 -2.92 -3.73
C ARG A 348 -27.06 -2.36 -5.14
N ASP A 349 -27.90 -1.34 -5.36
CA ASP A 349 -28.18 -0.79 -6.68
C ASP A 349 -27.32 0.45 -7.02
N SER A 350 -26.25 0.71 -6.27
CA SER A 350 -25.37 1.87 -6.48
C SER A 350 -24.40 1.63 -7.65
N ASP A 351 -24.01 2.70 -8.34
CA ASP A 351 -23.06 2.62 -9.46
C ASP A 351 -21.62 2.50 -8.98
N ILE A 352 -21.31 3.11 -7.83
CA ILE A 352 -20.00 3.04 -7.18
C ILE A 352 -20.19 2.80 -5.70
N ILE A 353 -19.50 1.79 -5.16
CA ILE A 353 -19.50 1.48 -3.73
C ILE A 353 -18.06 1.57 -3.21
N VAL A 354 -17.86 2.30 -2.12
CA VAL A 354 -16.57 2.41 -1.43
C VAL A 354 -16.74 1.86 -0.02
N PHE A 355 -16.37 0.60 0.19
CA PHE A 355 -16.39 -0.03 1.50
C PHE A 355 -15.19 0.40 2.35
N ASN A 356 -15.34 0.33 3.66
CA ASN A 356 -14.22 0.34 4.61
C ASN A 356 -14.65 -0.29 5.92
N SER A 357 -13.76 -1.05 6.53
CA SER A 357 -13.98 -1.57 7.88
C SER A 357 -12.63 -1.97 8.45
N TYR A 358 -12.14 -1.25 9.46
CA TYR A 358 -10.84 -1.55 10.07
C TYR A 358 -10.79 -1.15 11.54
N LEU A 359 -11.21 0.07 11.87
CA LEU A 359 -10.93 0.67 13.17
C LEU A 359 -11.42 -0.20 14.33
N TRP A 360 -12.59 -0.82 14.16
CA TRP A 360 -13.28 -1.56 15.21
C TRP A 360 -12.86 -3.03 15.31
N TRP A 361 -12.08 -3.51 14.35
CA TRP A 361 -11.45 -4.84 14.37
C TRP A 361 -10.08 -4.81 15.05
N ARG A 362 -9.57 -3.62 15.35
CA ARG A 362 -8.29 -3.50 16.06
C ARG A 362 -8.42 -3.98 17.49
N LYS A 363 -7.51 -4.86 17.89
CA LYS A 363 -7.36 -5.31 19.27
C LYS A 363 -6.80 -4.16 20.11
N GLN A 364 -7.66 -3.54 20.94
CA GLN A 364 -7.28 -2.41 21.80
C GLN A 364 -6.80 -2.84 23.19
N LYS A 365 -7.15 -4.06 23.60
CA LYS A 365 -6.74 -4.71 24.85
C LYS A 365 -6.44 -6.18 24.58
N GLU A 366 -5.56 -6.77 25.38
CA GLU A 366 -5.11 -8.15 25.21
C GLU A 366 -6.27 -9.17 25.32
N ASP A 367 -7.25 -8.89 26.16
CA ASP A 367 -8.44 -9.71 26.42
C ASP A 367 -9.63 -9.39 25.49
N MET A 368 -9.46 -8.48 24.54
CA MET A 368 -10.55 -8.08 23.64
C MET A 368 -10.79 -9.13 22.56
N THR A 369 -12.00 -9.70 22.56
CA THR A 369 -12.52 -10.65 21.57
C THR A 369 -13.71 -10.08 20.80
N MET A 370 -14.00 -10.66 19.64
CA MET A 370 -15.22 -10.39 18.88
C MET A 370 -16.27 -11.43 19.22
N LYS A 371 -17.49 -10.99 19.53
CA LYS A 371 -18.62 -11.91 19.70
C LYS A 371 -19.32 -12.11 18.36
N VAL A 372 -19.56 -13.37 18.01
CA VAL A 372 -20.17 -13.76 16.74
C VAL A 372 -21.44 -14.55 17.00
N MET A 373 -22.54 -14.05 16.47
CA MET A 373 -23.84 -14.68 16.57
C MET A 373 -24.14 -15.46 15.28
N TYR A 374 -24.43 -16.74 15.45
CA TYR A 374 -24.97 -17.63 14.44
C TYR A 374 -26.44 -17.92 14.74
N GLY A 375 -27.21 -18.24 13.70
CA GLY A 375 -28.64 -18.53 13.85
C GLY A 375 -29.48 -17.29 14.20
N SER A 376 -30.61 -17.54 14.86
CA SER A 376 -31.70 -16.60 15.09
C SER A 376 -32.29 -16.84 16.48
N PHE A 377 -32.59 -15.77 17.22
CA PHE A 377 -33.24 -15.92 18.53
C PHE A 377 -34.68 -16.37 18.36
N GLU A 378 -35.32 -15.91 17.30
CA GLU A 378 -36.70 -16.24 16.94
C GLU A 378 -36.86 -17.73 16.62
N ASP A 379 -35.84 -18.34 16.01
CA ASP A 379 -35.84 -19.75 15.62
C ASP A 379 -35.26 -20.68 16.70
N GLY A 380 -34.73 -20.10 17.79
CA GLY A 380 -34.22 -20.84 18.96
C GLY A 380 -32.87 -21.53 18.75
N ASP A 381 -32.18 -21.27 17.64
CA ASP A 381 -30.88 -21.84 17.28
C ASP A 381 -29.71 -20.87 17.47
N ALA A 382 -29.96 -19.71 18.10
CA ALA A 382 -28.95 -18.70 18.35
C ALA A 382 -27.76 -19.24 19.14
N LYS A 383 -26.57 -19.19 18.53
CA LYS A 383 -25.29 -19.49 19.19
C LYS A 383 -24.43 -18.24 19.21
N LEU A 384 -23.84 -17.95 20.37
CA LEU A 384 -22.89 -16.85 20.54
C LEU A 384 -21.50 -17.42 20.83
N ASP A 385 -20.59 -17.24 19.88
CA ASP A 385 -19.18 -17.60 20.03
C ASP A 385 -18.35 -16.35 20.30
N GLU A 386 -17.19 -16.54 20.92
CA GLU A 386 -16.16 -15.50 21.05
C GLU A 386 -14.93 -15.95 20.26
N VAL A 387 -14.43 -15.07 19.42
CA VAL A 387 -13.29 -15.33 18.51
C VAL A 387 -12.28 -14.18 18.60
N GLU A 388 -11.08 -14.40 18.08
CA GLU A 388 -10.11 -13.30 17.94
C GLU A 388 -10.65 -12.21 17.00
N MET A 389 -10.21 -10.98 17.20
CA MET A 389 -10.74 -9.84 16.45
C MET A 389 -10.49 -9.96 14.94
N ASP A 390 -9.38 -10.58 14.54
CA ASP A 390 -9.02 -10.82 13.15
C ASP A 390 -9.84 -11.96 12.51
N ASP A 391 -10.17 -13.01 13.27
CA ASP A 391 -11.13 -14.05 12.85
C ASP A 391 -12.53 -13.45 12.62
N GLY A 392 -12.96 -12.55 13.51
CA GLY A 392 -14.21 -11.80 13.33
C GLY A 392 -14.22 -10.97 12.04
N PHE A 393 -13.11 -10.30 11.73
CA PHE A 393 -12.96 -9.55 10.48
C PHE A 393 -13.03 -10.47 9.26
N GLU A 394 -12.38 -11.64 9.34
CA GLU A 394 -12.40 -12.65 8.28
C GLU A 394 -13.81 -13.15 7.98
N ILE A 395 -14.61 -13.43 9.02
CA ILE A 395 -16.03 -13.78 8.89
C ILE A 395 -16.80 -12.68 8.15
N ALA A 396 -16.60 -11.42 8.52
CA ALA A 396 -17.29 -10.29 7.91
C ALA A 396 -16.92 -10.11 6.42
N ILE A 397 -15.63 -10.18 6.09
CA ILE A 397 -15.17 -10.04 4.70
C ILE A 397 -15.59 -11.22 3.84
N LYS A 398 -15.52 -12.44 4.38
CA LYS A 398 -16.01 -13.64 3.68
C LYS A 398 -17.48 -13.48 3.32
N LYS A 399 -18.34 -13.14 4.28
CA LYS A 399 -19.78 -12.96 4.04
C LYS A 399 -20.09 -11.80 3.08
N LEU A 400 -19.37 -10.67 3.19
CA LEU A 400 -19.48 -9.58 2.21
C LEU A 400 -19.15 -10.08 0.80
N THR A 401 -18.04 -10.80 0.66
CA THR A 401 -17.57 -11.33 -0.63
C THR A 401 -18.57 -12.31 -1.24
N GLU A 402 -19.08 -13.24 -0.45
CA GLU A 402 -20.14 -14.18 -0.87
C GLU A 402 -21.37 -13.42 -1.39
N TRP A 403 -21.86 -12.44 -0.61
CA TRP A 403 -23.03 -11.65 -0.98
C TRP A 403 -22.81 -10.87 -2.29
N LEU A 404 -21.66 -10.20 -2.42
CA LEU A 404 -21.31 -9.46 -3.65
C LEU A 404 -21.32 -10.38 -4.87
N GLY A 405 -20.72 -11.57 -4.74
CA GLY A 405 -20.62 -12.55 -5.81
C GLY A 405 -21.96 -13.15 -6.27
N GLU A 406 -23.05 -12.90 -5.54
CA GLU A 406 -24.39 -13.41 -5.86
C GLU A 406 -25.36 -12.30 -6.26
N ASN A 407 -25.15 -11.07 -5.77
CA ASN A 407 -26.18 -10.03 -5.78
C ASN A 407 -25.80 -8.75 -6.54
N ILE A 408 -24.53 -8.55 -6.92
CA ILE A 408 -24.09 -7.32 -7.59
C ILE A 408 -24.16 -7.42 -9.11
N ASP A 409 -24.59 -6.34 -9.76
CA ASP A 409 -24.50 -6.21 -11.22
C ASP A 409 -23.09 -5.73 -11.61
N LYS A 410 -22.26 -6.68 -12.05
CA LYS A 410 -20.88 -6.42 -12.50
C LYS A 410 -20.76 -5.48 -13.70
N ASN A 411 -21.81 -5.32 -14.51
CA ASN A 411 -21.77 -4.43 -15.67
C ASN A 411 -22.08 -2.98 -15.29
N LYS A 412 -22.63 -2.77 -14.10
CA LYS A 412 -23.03 -1.45 -13.59
C LYS A 412 -22.11 -0.97 -12.47
N THR A 413 -21.86 -1.82 -11.48
CA THR A 413 -21.29 -1.38 -10.20
C THR A 413 -19.77 -1.53 -10.17
N ARG A 414 -19.07 -0.43 -9.85
CA ARG A 414 -17.64 -0.44 -9.51
C ARG A 414 -17.47 -0.48 -8.00
N ILE A 415 -16.62 -1.38 -7.50
CA ILE A 415 -16.44 -1.60 -6.06
C ILE A 415 -15.02 -1.25 -5.66
N PHE A 416 -14.91 -0.48 -4.59
CA PHE A 416 -13.66 -0.11 -3.93
C PHE A 416 -13.70 -0.52 -2.46
N PHE A 417 -12.54 -0.81 -1.90
CA PHE A 417 -12.36 -0.99 -0.46
C PHE A 417 -11.25 -0.07 0.02
N ALA A 418 -11.57 0.94 0.83
CA ALA A 418 -10.56 1.82 1.40
C ALA A 418 -9.73 1.05 2.43
N GLY A 419 -8.40 1.09 2.27
CA GLY A 419 -7.46 0.38 3.15
C GLY A 419 -7.52 0.84 4.60
N SER A 420 -6.77 0.15 5.47
CA SER A 420 -6.66 0.47 6.88
C SER A 420 -6.23 1.92 7.11
N SER A 421 -7.02 2.70 7.84
CA SER A 421 -6.60 4.00 8.35
C SER A 421 -5.86 3.80 9.68
N PRO A 422 -4.59 4.20 9.79
CA PRO A 422 -3.83 4.04 11.02
C PRO A 422 -4.26 5.02 12.11
N THR A 423 -3.73 4.79 13.32
CA THR A 423 -3.90 5.69 14.47
C THR A 423 -2.56 6.03 15.07
N HIS A 424 -2.45 7.21 15.66
CA HIS A 424 -1.22 7.71 16.25
C HIS A 424 -1.37 7.86 17.77
N SER A 425 -1.72 6.77 18.45
CA SER A 425 -1.93 6.74 19.91
C SER A 425 -0.65 6.56 20.72
N TRP A 426 0.44 6.05 20.11
CA TRP A 426 1.71 5.78 20.77
C TRP A 426 2.83 6.55 20.07
N ALA A 427 3.29 7.64 20.67
CA ALA A 427 4.31 8.49 20.10
C ALA A 427 5.69 7.82 20.02
N SER A 428 5.93 6.82 20.86
CA SER A 428 7.12 5.97 20.83
C SER A 428 7.33 5.31 19.45
N ASN A 429 6.26 5.07 18.70
CA ASN A 429 6.33 4.57 17.31
C ASN A 429 7.13 5.48 16.37
N TRP A 430 7.30 6.76 16.71
CA TRP A 430 8.12 7.74 15.97
C TRP A 430 9.13 8.48 16.85
N GLY A 431 9.45 7.93 18.02
CA GLY A 431 10.46 8.48 18.95
C GLY A 431 9.98 9.59 19.88
N GLY A 432 8.66 9.80 20.00
CA GLY A 432 8.05 10.73 20.95
C GLY A 432 7.65 10.07 22.28
N GLU A 433 7.04 10.85 23.16
CA GLU A 433 6.55 10.40 24.48
C GLU A 433 5.08 9.94 24.41
N ASP A 434 4.79 8.70 24.80
CA ASP A 434 3.43 8.12 24.70
C ASP A 434 2.38 8.87 25.52
N SER A 435 2.78 9.58 26.57
CA SER A 435 1.91 10.48 27.33
C SER A 435 1.28 11.57 26.45
N ASN A 436 1.92 11.96 25.35
CA ASN A 436 1.44 12.99 24.43
C ASN A 436 0.57 12.43 23.30
N LYS A 437 0.67 11.13 22.96
CA LYS A 437 -0.01 10.56 21.79
C LYS A 437 0.29 11.39 20.53
N CYS A 438 -0.72 11.90 19.84
CA CYS A 438 -0.59 12.83 18.70
C CYS A 438 -0.69 14.32 19.08
N LEU A 439 -0.64 14.67 20.37
CA LEU A 439 -0.70 16.06 20.81
C LEU A 439 0.55 16.82 20.37
N ASN A 440 0.37 18.04 19.84
CA ASN A 440 1.44 18.93 19.36
C ASN A 440 2.27 18.38 18.18
N GLU A 441 1.84 17.30 17.54
CA GLU A 441 2.45 16.82 16.30
C GLU A 441 2.03 17.74 15.14
N THR A 442 2.99 18.44 14.54
CA THR A 442 2.74 19.47 13.50
C THR A 442 3.42 19.17 12.16
N GLU A 443 4.25 18.12 12.12
CA GLU A 443 4.95 17.66 10.93
C GLU A 443 4.79 16.15 10.73
N PRO A 444 4.81 15.67 9.48
CA PRO A 444 4.77 14.25 9.20
C PRO A 444 6.07 13.56 9.65
N ILE A 445 6.06 12.24 9.59
CA ILE A 445 7.25 11.41 9.74
C ILE A 445 8.02 11.48 8.41
N TYR A 446 9.32 11.75 8.47
CA TYR A 446 10.19 11.85 7.29
C TYR A 446 10.97 10.57 6.97
N LYS A 447 10.92 9.56 7.86
CA LYS A 447 11.65 8.30 7.71
C LYS A 447 11.14 7.52 6.49
N THR A 448 11.92 7.45 5.41
CA THR A 448 11.55 6.69 4.20
C THR A 448 11.20 5.23 4.52
N GLY A 449 10.07 4.75 3.98
CA GLY A 449 9.60 3.40 4.22
C GLY A 449 9.07 3.17 5.64
N TYR A 450 8.60 4.22 6.31
CA TYR A 450 8.00 4.11 7.63
C TYR A 450 6.76 3.21 7.60
N LYS A 451 6.68 2.34 8.60
CA LYS A 451 5.50 1.55 8.93
C LYS A 451 5.39 1.53 10.45
N ALA A 452 4.24 1.94 10.98
CA ALA A 452 4.01 1.92 12.41
C ALA A 452 3.89 0.48 12.91
N ALA A 453 4.51 0.20 14.06
CA ALA A 453 4.47 -1.14 14.67
C ALA A 453 3.05 -1.57 15.06
N THR A 454 2.16 -0.60 15.32
CA THR A 454 0.78 -0.85 15.78
C THR A 454 -0.26 -0.88 14.65
N THR A 455 0.18 -0.71 13.40
CA THR A 455 -0.69 -0.79 12.22
C THR A 455 -0.66 -2.22 11.69
N ASP A 456 -1.81 -2.89 11.78
CA ASP A 456 -1.95 -4.23 11.22
C ASP A 456 -2.19 -4.16 9.70
N TYR A 457 -1.13 -4.46 8.94
CA TYR A 457 -1.15 -4.55 7.49
C TYR A 457 -1.74 -5.87 6.97
N SER A 458 -1.84 -6.90 7.81
CA SER A 458 -2.27 -8.23 7.40
C SER A 458 -3.77 -8.30 7.07
N LEU A 459 -4.62 -7.52 7.75
CA LEU A 459 -6.06 -7.50 7.48
C LEU A 459 -6.40 -7.12 6.03
N MET A 460 -5.65 -6.19 5.43
CA MET A 460 -5.87 -5.82 4.03
C MET A 460 -5.42 -6.91 3.06
N ALA A 461 -4.35 -7.65 3.38
CA ALA A 461 -3.94 -8.81 2.60
C ALA A 461 -4.97 -9.95 2.69
N LYS A 462 -5.52 -10.20 3.89
CA LYS A 462 -6.66 -11.12 4.07
C LYS A 462 -7.84 -10.66 3.21
N ALA A 463 -8.24 -9.40 3.28
CA ALA A 463 -9.34 -8.88 2.49
C ALA A 463 -9.12 -9.04 0.98
N GLU A 464 -7.91 -8.73 0.50
CA GLU A 464 -7.53 -8.94 -0.90
C GLU A 464 -7.68 -10.40 -1.34
N SER A 465 -7.28 -11.35 -0.50
CA SER A 465 -7.41 -12.78 -0.84
C SER A 465 -8.86 -13.22 -1.03
N TYR A 466 -9.80 -12.70 -0.22
CA TYR A 466 -11.23 -12.96 -0.41
C TYR A 466 -11.75 -12.29 -1.68
N PHE A 467 -11.42 -11.02 -1.90
CA PHE A 467 -11.86 -10.30 -3.08
C PHE A 467 -11.39 -10.93 -4.38
N ARG A 468 -10.19 -11.52 -4.42
CA ARG A 468 -9.69 -12.27 -5.59
C ARG A 468 -10.59 -13.45 -5.99
N THR A 469 -11.38 -14.00 -5.07
CA THR A 469 -12.35 -15.07 -5.38
C THR A 469 -13.52 -14.59 -6.24
N LEU A 470 -13.71 -13.27 -6.37
CA LEU A 470 -14.73 -12.65 -7.22
C LEU A 470 -14.27 -12.44 -8.68
N GLU A 471 -12.97 -12.48 -8.94
CA GLU A 471 -12.40 -12.28 -10.29
C GLU A 471 -12.97 -13.27 -11.32
N PRO A 472 -13.11 -14.59 -11.05
CA PRO A 472 -13.74 -15.52 -12.00
C PRO A 472 -15.21 -15.20 -12.31
N LYS A 473 -15.90 -14.46 -11.42
CA LYS A 473 -17.27 -13.99 -11.64
C LYS A 473 -17.32 -12.68 -12.44
N GLY A 474 -16.16 -12.06 -12.70
CA GLY A 474 -16.01 -10.76 -13.35
C GLY A 474 -16.34 -9.58 -12.44
N ILE A 475 -16.25 -9.76 -11.12
CA ILE A 475 -16.47 -8.70 -10.13
C ILE A 475 -15.10 -8.35 -9.53
N HIS A 476 -14.66 -7.13 -9.75
CA HIS A 476 -13.39 -6.64 -9.22
C HIS A 476 -13.63 -5.69 -8.05
N VAL A 477 -12.92 -5.92 -6.93
CA VAL A 477 -12.91 -5.01 -5.77
C VAL A 477 -11.53 -4.38 -5.66
N GLN A 478 -11.45 -3.09 -5.99
CA GLN A 478 -10.17 -2.37 -5.95
C GLN A 478 -9.88 -1.85 -4.54
N ILE A 479 -8.81 -2.35 -3.91
CA ILE A 479 -8.34 -1.78 -2.64
C ILE A 479 -7.66 -0.43 -2.89
N LEU A 480 -8.13 0.63 -2.24
CA LEU A 480 -7.43 1.91 -2.18
C LEU A 480 -6.35 1.79 -1.11
N ASN A 481 -5.12 1.50 -1.52
CA ASN A 481 -4.01 1.29 -0.59
C ASN A 481 -3.51 2.63 -0.02
N ILE A 482 -4.16 3.06 1.06
CA ILE A 482 -3.96 4.33 1.76
C ILE A 482 -3.23 4.18 3.10
N THR A 483 -2.93 2.95 3.52
CA THR A 483 -2.44 2.66 4.87
C THR A 483 -1.04 3.23 5.10
N GLU A 484 -0.08 2.86 4.26
CA GLU A 484 1.31 3.29 4.41
C GLU A 484 1.46 4.81 4.26
N LEU A 485 0.80 5.44 3.28
CA LEU A 485 0.85 6.89 3.14
C LEU A 485 0.26 7.61 4.36
N SER A 486 -0.75 7.03 5.01
CA SER A 486 -1.39 7.65 6.18
C SER A 486 -0.57 7.46 7.45
N ASP A 487 0.26 6.41 7.54
CA ASP A 487 1.16 6.12 8.67
C ASP A 487 2.21 7.22 8.86
N TYR A 488 2.56 7.97 7.81
CA TYR A 488 3.46 9.10 7.94
C TYR A 488 2.83 10.31 8.65
N ARG A 489 1.49 10.36 8.77
CA ARG A 489 0.75 11.60 8.99
C ARG A 489 0.32 11.81 10.43
N LYS A 490 1.23 11.60 11.38
CA LYS A 490 0.99 11.90 12.81
C LYS A 490 0.47 13.32 13.08
N ASP A 491 0.76 14.27 12.19
CA ASP A 491 0.31 15.66 12.20
C ASP A 491 -1.16 15.86 11.79
N GLY A 492 -1.77 14.89 11.12
CA GLY A 492 -3.07 15.06 10.46
C GLY A 492 -4.31 14.97 11.35
N HIS A 493 -4.15 14.60 12.62
CA HIS A 493 -5.27 14.28 13.50
C HIS A 493 -5.90 15.51 14.15
N PRO A 494 -7.22 15.50 14.46
CA PRO A 494 -7.85 16.56 15.24
C PRO A 494 -7.18 16.82 16.58
N SER A 495 -6.65 15.77 17.21
CA SER A 495 -6.11 15.85 18.56
C SER A 495 -7.17 16.47 19.48
N VAL A 496 -6.93 17.66 20.02
CA VAL A 496 -7.86 18.38 20.90
C VAL A 496 -8.79 19.34 20.14
N TYR A 497 -8.49 19.65 18.88
CA TYR A 497 -9.15 20.67 18.06
C TYR A 497 -10.41 20.14 17.39
N ARG A 498 -11.41 19.79 18.20
CA ARG A 498 -12.71 19.34 17.73
C ARG A 498 -13.79 19.67 18.74
N LYS A 499 -15.06 19.54 18.32
CA LYS A 499 -16.17 19.63 19.27
C LYS A 499 -16.07 18.53 20.33
N GLN A 500 -16.07 18.94 21.59
CA GLN A 500 -16.25 18.06 22.74
C GLN A 500 -17.74 18.03 23.08
N TYR A 501 -18.42 16.93 22.75
CA TYR A 501 -19.86 16.78 23.02
C TYR A 501 -20.17 16.57 24.50
N VAL A 502 -19.19 16.08 25.25
CA VAL A 502 -19.24 15.95 26.71
C VAL A 502 -18.29 17.00 27.29
N PRO A 503 -18.73 17.80 28.28
CA PRO A 503 -17.85 18.73 28.98
C PRO A 503 -16.62 18.01 29.55
N LEU A 504 -15.45 18.60 29.36
CA LEU A 504 -14.20 18.05 29.86
C LEU A 504 -14.12 18.21 31.38
N THR A 505 -13.58 17.21 32.08
CA THR A 505 -13.28 17.32 33.51
C THR A 505 -12.05 18.20 33.75
N LYS A 506 -11.82 18.62 35.00
CA LYS A 506 -10.63 19.42 35.35
C LYS A 506 -9.33 18.65 35.06
N GLU A 507 -9.34 17.35 35.31
CA GLU A 507 -8.21 16.44 35.07
C GLU A 507 -7.92 16.33 33.57
N GLN A 508 -8.98 16.25 32.75
CA GLN A 508 -8.83 16.24 31.29
C GLN A 508 -8.29 17.56 30.78
N ILE A 509 -8.80 18.70 31.26
CA ILE A 509 -8.28 20.03 30.88
C ILE A 509 -6.79 20.17 31.25
N ALA A 510 -6.38 19.66 32.41
CA ALA A 510 -4.98 19.65 32.84
C ALA A 510 -4.10 18.68 32.03
N ASN A 511 -4.67 17.65 31.42
CA ASN A 511 -3.96 16.68 30.57
C ASN A 511 -4.62 16.56 29.19
N PRO A 512 -4.31 17.45 28.23
CA PRO A 512 -4.97 17.45 26.91
C PRO A 512 -4.83 16.16 26.11
N ALA A 513 -3.72 15.43 26.28
CA ALA A 513 -3.49 14.15 25.60
C ALA A 513 -4.50 13.07 26.04
N SER A 514 -5.11 13.19 27.22
CA SER A 514 -6.14 12.25 27.70
C SER A 514 -7.39 12.21 26.81
N TYR A 515 -7.75 13.33 26.17
CA TYR A 515 -8.93 13.45 25.31
C TYR A 515 -8.62 13.73 23.83
N ALA A 516 -7.33 13.73 23.47
CA ALA A 516 -6.88 13.86 22.09
C ALA A 516 -7.40 12.71 21.22
N ASP A 517 -7.99 13.07 20.07
CA ASP A 517 -8.38 12.12 19.03
C ASP A 517 -7.22 11.94 18.05
N CYS A 518 -6.60 10.76 18.12
CA CYS A 518 -5.49 10.33 17.25
C CYS A 518 -5.92 9.23 16.27
N THR A 519 -7.21 9.23 15.94
CA THR A 519 -7.85 8.23 15.08
C THR A 519 -8.44 8.88 13.84
N HIS A 520 -9.29 9.88 14.00
CA HIS A 520 -9.90 10.61 12.89
C HIS A 520 -8.94 11.64 12.30
N TRP A 521 -9.31 12.28 11.20
CA TRP A 521 -8.45 13.19 10.45
C TRP A 521 -9.09 14.56 10.31
N CYS A 522 -8.30 15.61 10.52
CA CYS A 522 -8.70 16.97 10.20
C CYS A 522 -9.06 17.08 8.71
N LEU A 523 -10.04 17.94 8.41
CA LEU A 523 -10.42 18.31 7.06
C LEU A 523 -10.30 19.82 6.86
N PRO A 524 -9.69 20.32 5.76
CA PRO A 524 -8.99 19.55 4.71
C PRO A 524 -7.74 18.83 5.25
N GLY A 525 -7.33 17.75 4.61
CA GLY A 525 -6.25 16.90 5.11
C GLY A 525 -6.09 15.55 4.41
N ILE A 526 -5.68 14.54 5.17
CA ILE A 526 -5.26 13.22 4.67
C ILE A 526 -6.37 12.52 3.84
N PRO A 527 -7.66 12.55 4.24
CA PRO A 527 -8.72 11.94 3.45
C PRO A 527 -8.93 12.57 2.06
N ASP A 528 -8.46 13.81 1.84
CA ASP A 528 -8.49 14.43 0.50
C ASP A 528 -7.59 13.65 -0.47
N VAL A 529 -6.45 13.15 0.02
CA VAL A 529 -5.54 12.31 -0.77
C VAL A 529 -6.14 10.93 -1.02
N TRP A 530 -6.88 10.37 -0.07
CA TRP A 530 -7.61 9.11 -0.31
C TRP A 530 -8.65 9.28 -1.42
N ASN A 531 -9.28 10.45 -1.48
CA ASN A 531 -10.22 10.80 -2.53
C ASN A 531 -9.54 11.13 -3.86
N GLU A 532 -8.30 11.59 -3.88
CA GLU A 532 -7.50 11.67 -5.12
C GLU A 532 -7.17 10.29 -5.68
N PHE A 533 -6.93 9.29 -4.84
CA PHE A 533 -6.81 7.89 -5.30
C PHE A 533 -8.12 7.41 -5.92
N LEU A 534 -9.25 7.58 -5.22
CA LEU A 534 -10.57 7.22 -5.73
C LEU A 534 -10.85 7.94 -7.06
N TYR A 535 -10.61 9.25 -7.13
CA TYR A 535 -10.76 10.04 -8.35
C TYR A 535 -9.88 9.50 -9.49
N GLY A 536 -8.61 9.22 -9.21
CA GLY A 536 -7.68 8.63 -10.16
C GLY A 536 -8.20 7.32 -10.73
N TYR A 537 -8.65 6.41 -9.87
CA TYR A 537 -9.26 5.16 -10.29
C TYR A 537 -10.56 5.37 -11.04
N LEU A 538 -11.38 6.36 -10.72
CA LEU A 538 -12.65 6.56 -11.43
C LEU A 538 -12.48 7.12 -12.84
N MET A 539 -11.42 7.90 -13.06
CA MET A 539 -11.19 8.63 -14.31
C MET A 539 -10.22 7.94 -15.26
N TYR A 540 -9.20 7.25 -14.74
CA TYR A 540 -8.05 6.78 -15.52
C TYR A 540 -7.77 5.28 -15.40
N LYS A 541 -8.51 4.58 -14.54
CA LYS A 541 -8.52 3.11 -14.45
C LYS A 541 -9.96 2.62 -14.43
#